data_AF-A0A7V0N0Q7-F1
#
_entry.id   AF-A0A7V0N0Q7-F1
#
_cell.length_a   1.000
_cell.length_b   1.000
_cell.length_c   1.000
_cell.angle_alpha   90.00
_cell.angle_beta   90.00
_cell.angle_gamma   90.00
#
_symmetry.space_group_name_H-M   'P 1'
#
loop_
_entity.id
_entity.type
_entity.pdbx_description
1 polymer ?
#
loop_
_entity_poly.entity_id
_entity_poly.type
_entity_poly.pdbx_seq_one_letter_code
_entity_poly.pdbx_strand_id
1 'polypeptide(L)'
;MRQNKKMKCKKIRKKLVAYLDGELSEKQKLLIKRHLLECAECRKEVDLLSRTSCLLKNQPRIKSSLDFDVNLWRKINSLEKREITPHPLKRVAYIILPAAVAAALIIGVFMGNLVEKLTPSQNVNTPNLEEEYLSSIGLDSFEDFPPGSLPQAYFSLTNQTG
;
A
#
# COMPACT_ATOMS: atom_id res chain seq x y z
N MET A 1 -37.16 32.21 8.93
CA MET A 1 -36.66 31.15 8.01
C MET A 1 -35.64 31.61 6.93
N ARG A 2 -35.02 32.80 6.98
CA ARG A 2 -34.13 33.29 5.89
C ARG A 2 -32.68 32.80 5.92
N GLN A 3 -32.13 32.42 7.07
CA GLN A 3 -30.69 32.09 7.18
C GLN A 3 -30.31 30.72 6.59
N ASN A 4 -31.20 29.72 6.64
CA ASN A 4 -30.91 28.37 6.14
C ASN A 4 -30.83 28.29 4.59
N LYS A 5 -31.46 29.24 3.88
CA LYS A 5 -31.35 29.36 2.41
C LYS A 5 -29.96 29.84 1.98
N LYS A 6 -29.35 30.78 2.73
CA LYS A 6 -28.04 31.41 2.42
C LYS A 6 -26.89 30.40 2.45
N MET A 7 -26.88 29.48 3.43
CA MET A 7 -25.87 28.42 3.56
C MET A 7 -25.96 27.39 2.41
N LYS A 8 -27.18 27.06 1.96
CA LYS A 8 -27.38 26.21 0.78
C LYS A 8 -26.93 26.92 -0.50
N CYS A 9 -27.24 28.22 -0.66
CA CYS A 9 -26.79 29.01 -1.82
C CYS A 9 -25.26 28.97 -1.98
N LYS A 10 -24.50 29.23 -0.91
CA LYS A 10 -23.01 29.22 -0.98
C LYS A 10 -22.46 27.89 -1.52
N LYS A 11 -23.04 26.76 -1.12
CA LYS A 11 -22.64 25.42 -1.60
C LYS A 11 -23.03 25.20 -3.06
N ILE A 12 -24.20 25.69 -3.48
CA ILE A 12 -24.69 25.58 -4.86
C ILE A 12 -23.85 26.44 -5.79
N ARG A 13 -23.58 27.70 -5.44
CA ARG A 13 -22.75 28.66 -6.19
C ARG A 13 -21.41 28.10 -6.60
N LYS A 14 -20.71 27.46 -5.65
CA LYS A 14 -19.42 26.79 -5.89
C LYS A 14 -19.47 25.67 -6.91
N LYS A 15 -20.65 25.13 -7.21
CA LYS A 15 -20.86 24.01 -8.14
C LYS A 15 -21.52 24.44 -9.45
N LEU A 16 -21.82 25.71 -9.67
CA LEU A 16 -22.56 26.16 -10.86
C LEU A 16 -21.74 26.02 -12.14
N VAL A 17 -20.42 26.26 -12.10
CA VAL A 17 -19.54 26.09 -13.27
C VAL A 17 -19.49 24.62 -13.68
N ALA A 18 -19.11 23.72 -12.77
CA ALA A 18 -19.13 22.27 -13.01
C ALA A 18 -20.52 21.74 -13.41
N TYR A 19 -21.61 22.38 -12.95
CA TYR A 19 -22.97 22.08 -13.41
C TYR A 19 -23.19 22.46 -14.88
N LEU A 20 -22.72 23.64 -15.32
CA LEU A 20 -22.81 24.10 -16.71
C LEU A 20 -21.92 23.27 -17.65
N ASP A 21 -20.75 22.85 -17.18
CA ASP A 21 -19.81 22.03 -17.95
C ASP A 21 -20.18 20.53 -17.96
N GLY A 22 -21.18 20.13 -17.17
CA GLY A 22 -21.71 18.76 -17.16
C GLY A 22 -20.93 17.76 -16.30
N GLU A 23 -19.96 18.23 -15.51
CA GLU A 23 -19.00 17.44 -14.72
C GLU A 23 -19.56 16.83 -13.43
N LEU A 24 -20.78 17.23 -13.03
CA LEU A 24 -21.41 16.75 -11.80
C LEU A 24 -22.14 15.41 -11.99
N SER A 25 -22.22 14.61 -10.92
CA SER A 25 -23.05 13.40 -10.92
C SER A 25 -24.54 13.70 -11.01
N GLU A 26 -25.34 12.76 -11.51
CA GLU A 26 -26.79 12.94 -11.69
C GLU A 26 -27.51 13.33 -10.39
N LYS A 27 -27.12 12.74 -9.25
CA LYS A 27 -27.65 13.11 -7.93
C LYS A 27 -27.38 14.59 -7.61
N GLN A 28 -26.19 15.09 -7.93
CA GLN A 28 -25.81 16.49 -7.68
C GLN A 28 -26.53 17.44 -8.66
N LYS A 29 -26.66 17.07 -9.93
CA LYS A 29 -27.43 17.83 -10.92
C LYS A 29 -28.89 18.01 -10.48
N LEU A 30 -29.54 16.95 -10.00
CA LEU A 30 -30.92 17.01 -9.49
C LEU A 30 -31.06 17.94 -8.28
N LEU A 31 -30.12 17.89 -7.33
CA LEU A 31 -30.11 18.79 -6.17
C LEU A 31 -30.00 20.26 -6.59
N ILE A 32 -29.12 20.55 -7.55
CA ILE A 32 -28.95 21.91 -8.09
C ILE A 32 -30.20 22.35 -8.83
N LYS A 33 -30.76 21.53 -9.73
CA LYS A 33 -32.02 21.82 -10.45
C LYS A 33 -33.14 22.19 -9.48
N ARG A 34 -33.33 21.41 -8.41
CA ARG A 34 -34.34 21.70 -7.37
C ARG A 34 -34.08 23.04 -6.69
N HIS A 35 -32.83 23.32 -6.31
CA HIS A 35 -32.49 24.61 -5.70
C HIS A 35 -32.75 25.79 -6.65
N LEU A 36 -32.46 25.62 -7.94
CA LEU A 36 -32.72 26.64 -8.95
C LEU A 36 -34.21 26.91 -9.15
N LEU A 37 -35.12 25.97 -8.86
CA LEU A 37 -36.58 26.25 -8.88
C LEU A 37 -37.00 27.19 -7.75
N GLU A 38 -36.34 27.12 -6.59
CA GLU A 38 -36.73 27.86 -5.39
C GLU A 38 -35.92 29.15 -5.16
N CYS A 39 -34.75 29.29 -5.80
CA CYS A 39 -33.79 30.38 -5.50
C CYS A 39 -33.53 31.28 -6.70
N ALA A 40 -34.17 32.46 -6.71
CA ALA A 40 -33.97 33.48 -7.75
C ALA A 40 -32.52 33.97 -7.85
N GLU A 41 -31.81 34.10 -6.73
CA GLU A 41 -30.43 34.58 -6.71
C GLU A 41 -29.46 33.60 -7.37
N CYS A 42 -29.62 32.29 -7.14
CA CYS A 42 -28.80 31.28 -7.82
C CYS A 42 -29.20 31.11 -9.29
N ARG A 43 -30.45 31.36 -9.67
CA ARG A 43 -30.86 31.41 -11.09
C ARG A 43 -30.17 32.52 -11.85
N LYS A 44 -30.17 33.74 -11.30
CA LYS A 44 -29.48 34.89 -11.90
C LYS A 44 -28.00 34.60 -12.13
N GLU A 45 -27.35 33.95 -11.18
CA GLU A 45 -25.93 33.63 -11.28
C GLU A 45 -25.64 32.56 -12.33
N VAL A 46 -26.45 31.51 -12.43
CA VAL A 46 -26.35 30.53 -13.52
C VAL A 46 -26.52 31.19 -14.88
N ASP A 47 -27.49 32.10 -15.02
CA ASP A 47 -27.74 32.81 -16.26
C ASP A 47 -26.56 33.73 -16.64
N LEU A 48 -26.01 34.48 -15.68
CA LEU A 48 -24.81 35.29 -15.88
C LEU A 48 -23.60 34.45 -16.33
N LEU A 49 -23.36 33.31 -15.68
CA LEU A 49 -22.27 32.39 -16.03
C LEU A 49 -22.47 31.81 -17.44
N SER A 50 -23.70 31.40 -17.77
CA SER A 50 -24.06 30.87 -19.10
C SER A 50 -23.84 31.90 -20.21
N ARG A 51 -24.30 33.14 -20.01
CA ARG A 51 -24.10 34.25 -20.96
C ARG A 51 -22.62 34.55 -21.15
N THR A 52 -21.84 34.59 -20.06
CA THR A 52 -20.40 34.82 -20.11
C THR A 52 -19.69 33.71 -20.90
N SER A 53 -20.04 32.45 -20.66
CA SER A 53 -19.51 31.31 -21.42
C SER A 53 -19.85 31.40 -22.90
N CYS A 54 -21.08 31.81 -23.25
CA CYS A 54 -21.51 32.03 -24.63
C CYS A 54 -20.68 33.12 -25.33
N LEU A 55 -20.48 34.26 -24.68
CA LEU A 55 -19.66 35.36 -25.22
C LEU A 55 -18.22 34.93 -25.50
N LEU A 56 -17.63 34.13 -24.61
CA LEU A 56 -16.27 33.60 -24.79
C LEU A 56 -16.21 32.57 -25.92
N LYS A 57 -17.22 31.70 -26.06
CA LYS A 57 -17.29 30.69 -27.13
C LYS A 57 -17.45 31.29 -28.52
N ASN A 58 -18.05 32.47 -28.63
CA ASN A 58 -18.27 33.16 -29.90
C ASN A 58 -17.04 33.95 -30.39
N GLN A 59 -15.90 33.87 -29.69
CA GLN A 59 -14.66 34.47 -30.18
C GLN A 59 -14.11 33.69 -31.39
N PRO A 60 -13.48 34.38 -32.35
CA PRO A 60 -12.88 33.73 -33.51
C PRO A 60 -11.86 32.70 -33.05
N ARG A 61 -12.04 31.46 -33.49
CA ARG A 61 -11.07 30.41 -33.21
C ARG A 61 -9.76 30.77 -33.88
N ILE A 62 -8.68 30.74 -33.10
CA ILE A 62 -7.33 30.87 -33.62
C ILE A 62 -7.12 29.69 -34.58
N LYS A 63 -6.97 29.99 -35.87
CA LYS A 63 -6.61 28.98 -36.86
C LYS A 63 -5.16 28.62 -36.64
N SER A 64 -4.92 27.36 -36.28
CA SER A 64 -3.57 26.84 -36.11
C SER A 64 -2.80 26.90 -37.44
N SER A 65 -1.48 27.14 -37.38
CA SER A 65 -0.62 27.04 -38.56
C SER A 65 -0.50 25.58 -38.99
N LEU A 66 -0.27 25.33 -40.28
CA LEU A 66 -0.22 23.98 -40.86
C LEU A 66 0.81 23.07 -40.15
N ASP A 67 1.91 23.66 -39.67
CA ASP A 67 3.01 22.94 -39.01
C ASP A 67 2.89 22.87 -37.49
N PHE A 68 1.88 23.51 -36.89
CA PHE A 68 1.74 23.57 -35.43
C PHE A 68 1.58 22.19 -34.82
N ASP A 69 0.73 21.33 -35.40
CA ASP A 69 0.47 20.00 -34.87
C ASP A 69 1.74 19.14 -34.91
N VAL A 70 2.50 19.21 -36.01
CA VAL A 70 3.76 18.48 -36.16
C VAL A 70 4.78 18.94 -35.12
N ASN A 71 4.93 20.26 -34.94
CA ASN A 71 5.86 20.83 -33.98
C ASN A 71 5.44 20.53 -32.52
N LEU A 72 4.14 20.55 -32.24
CA LEU A 72 3.57 20.21 -30.93
C LEU A 72 3.84 18.75 -30.56
N TRP A 73 3.48 17.81 -31.45
CA TRP A 73 3.72 16.39 -31.22
C TRP A 73 5.20 16.06 -31.10
N ARG A 74 6.06 16.69 -31.92
CA ARG A 74 7.52 16.55 -31.78
C ARG A 74 7.99 16.97 -30.39
N LYS A 75 7.48 18.08 -29.86
CA LYS A 75 7.86 18.59 -28.54
C LYS A 75 7.37 17.68 -27.41
N ILE A 76 6.10 17.23 -27.47
CA ILE A 76 5.54 16.28 -26.48
C ILE A 76 6.38 15.00 -26.43
N ASN A 77 6.64 14.38 -27.59
CA ASN A 77 7.43 13.14 -27.68
C ASN A 77 8.88 13.31 -27.23
N SER A 78 9.46 14.50 -27.40
CA SER A 78 10.83 14.78 -26.94
C SER A 78 10.96 14.87 -25.42
N LEU A 79 9.87 15.18 -24.72
CA LEU A 79 9.83 15.23 -23.25
C LEU A 79 9.65 13.83 -22.66
N GLU A 80 8.79 13.01 -23.25
CA GLU A 80 8.57 11.62 -22.81
C GLU A 80 9.84 10.77 -22.93
N LYS A 81 10.66 10.99 -23.97
CA LYS A 81 11.92 10.26 -24.17
C LYS A 81 13.03 10.62 -23.17
N ARG A 82 12.87 11.65 -22.33
CA ARG A 82 13.90 12.04 -21.35
C ARG A 82 13.88 11.20 -20.07
N GLU A 83 12.86 10.39 -19.81
CA GLU A 83 12.74 9.63 -18.55
C GLU A 83 13.14 8.15 -18.62
N ILE A 84 13.55 7.66 -19.79
CA ILE A 84 13.92 6.25 -19.95
C ILE A 84 15.33 6.13 -20.50
N THR A 85 16.32 6.55 -19.71
CA THR A 85 17.68 6.05 -19.90
C THR A 85 17.77 4.70 -19.18
N PRO A 86 17.85 3.56 -19.90
CA PRO A 86 18.15 2.30 -19.24
C PRO A 86 19.59 2.38 -18.74
N HIS A 87 19.76 2.69 -17.45
CA HIS A 87 21.09 2.69 -16.84
C HIS A 87 21.64 1.26 -16.93
N PRO A 88 22.71 1.00 -17.70
CA PRO A 88 23.17 -0.36 -18.00
C PRO A 88 23.53 -1.11 -16.71
N LEU A 89 24.06 -0.39 -15.71
CA LEU A 89 24.37 -0.89 -14.37
C LEU A 89 23.17 -1.48 -13.62
N LYS A 90 21.96 -0.90 -13.73
CA LYS A 90 20.75 -1.45 -13.06
C LYS A 90 20.28 -2.75 -13.71
N ARG A 91 20.43 -2.87 -15.04
CA ARG A 91 20.08 -4.09 -15.79
C ARG A 91 21.04 -5.24 -15.47
N VAL A 92 22.33 -4.95 -15.33
CA VAL A 92 23.34 -5.93 -14.93
C VAL A 92 23.11 -6.41 -13.49
N ALA A 93 22.84 -5.49 -12.55
CA ALA A 93 22.53 -5.85 -11.16
C ALA A 93 21.27 -6.75 -11.04
N TYR A 94 20.24 -6.48 -11.86
CA TYR A 94 19.00 -7.26 -11.85
C TYR A 94 19.17 -8.71 -12.37
N ILE A 95 20.17 -8.96 -13.19
CA ILE A 95 20.47 -10.31 -13.73
C ILE A 95 21.48 -11.05 -12.84
N ILE A 96 22.51 -10.36 -12.34
CA ILE A 96 23.58 -11.00 -11.55
C ILE A 96 23.08 -11.42 -10.16
N LEU A 97 22.20 -10.64 -9.52
CA LEU A 97 21.71 -10.91 -8.17
C LEU A 97 20.95 -12.26 -8.04
N PRO A 98 19.92 -12.58 -8.85
CA PRO A 98 19.24 -13.86 -8.75
C PRO A 98 20.12 -15.04 -9.16
N ALA A 99 21.03 -14.85 -10.13
CA ALA A 99 21.95 -15.90 -10.56
C ALA A 99 22.96 -16.28 -9.46
N ALA A 100 23.48 -15.29 -8.72
CA ALA A 100 24.38 -15.55 -7.59
C ALA A 100 23.68 -16.29 -6.44
N VAL A 101 22.43 -15.94 -6.12
CA VAL A 101 21.62 -16.63 -5.10
C VAL A 101 21.37 -18.09 -5.50
N ALA A 102 20.98 -18.34 -6.76
CA ALA A 102 20.77 -19.70 -7.25
C ALA A 102 22.06 -20.54 -7.20
N ALA A 103 23.20 -19.97 -7.60
CA ALA A 103 24.49 -20.65 -7.53
C ALA A 103 24.89 -20.98 -6.09
N ALA A 104 24.70 -20.05 -5.14
CA ALA A 104 24.99 -20.28 -3.73
C ALA A 104 24.13 -21.41 -3.12
N LEU A 105 22.83 -21.46 -3.48
CA LEU A 105 21.95 -22.55 -3.05
C LEU A 105 22.39 -23.91 -3.61
N ILE A 106 22.74 -23.97 -4.90
CA ILE A 106 23.23 -25.21 -5.54
C ILE A 106 24.52 -25.69 -4.87
N ILE A 107 25.48 -24.78 -4.63
CA ILE A 107 26.75 -25.10 -3.96
C ILE A 107 26.50 -25.58 -2.54
N GLY A 108 25.63 -24.91 -1.77
CA GLY A 108 25.30 -25.30 -0.40
C GLY A 108 24.65 -26.68 -0.33
N VAL A 109 23.70 -26.98 -1.21
CA VAL A 109 23.06 -28.31 -1.28
C VAL A 109 24.08 -29.37 -1.68
N PHE A 110 24.94 -29.09 -2.65
CA PHE A 110 25.93 -30.06 -3.11
C PHE A 110 27.01 -30.34 -2.05
N MET A 111 27.48 -29.31 -1.35
CA MET A 111 28.43 -29.47 -0.24
C MET A 111 27.80 -30.20 0.96
N GLY A 112 26.53 -29.93 1.28
CA GLY A 112 25.80 -30.66 2.32
C GLY A 112 25.70 -32.16 2.03
N ASN A 113 25.30 -32.53 0.80
CA ASN A 113 25.26 -33.92 0.35
C ASN A 113 26.65 -34.58 0.31
N LEU A 114 27.72 -33.81 0.07
CA LEU A 114 29.09 -34.33 0.03
C LEU A 114 29.62 -34.60 1.45
N VAL A 115 29.33 -33.73 2.41
CA VAL A 115 29.71 -33.92 3.82
C VAL A 115 29.00 -35.14 4.42
N GLU A 116 27.72 -35.35 4.10
CA GLU A 116 26.95 -36.53 4.52
C GLU A 116 27.59 -37.86 4.06
N LYS A 117 28.25 -37.89 2.90
CA LYS A 117 28.97 -39.07 2.40
C LYS A 117 30.35 -39.29 3.01
N LEU A 118 30.96 -38.26 3.60
CA LEU A 118 32.31 -38.33 4.16
C LEU A 118 32.32 -38.44 5.70
N THR A 119 31.19 -38.17 6.36
CA THR A 119 31.01 -38.44 7.78
C THR A 119 30.04 -39.60 7.97
N PRO A 120 30.49 -40.79 8.43
CA PRO A 120 29.56 -41.76 8.98
C PRO A 120 28.95 -41.12 10.22
N SER A 121 27.66 -40.80 10.17
CA SER A 121 26.90 -40.35 11.33
C SER A 121 27.02 -41.41 12.43
N GLN A 122 27.90 -41.19 13.40
CA GLN A 122 27.78 -41.88 14.67
C GLN A 122 26.50 -41.34 15.29
N ASN A 123 25.50 -42.21 15.40
CA ASN A 123 24.33 -41.99 16.24
C ASN A 123 24.83 -41.86 17.68
N VAL A 124 25.11 -40.63 18.10
CA VAL A 124 25.41 -40.31 19.48
C VAL A 124 24.06 -40.22 20.21
N ASN A 125 23.59 -41.37 20.68
CA ASN A 125 22.62 -41.39 21.77
C ASN A 125 23.36 -40.85 23.02
N THR A 126 23.34 -39.54 23.24
CA THR A 126 23.79 -38.91 24.50
C THR A 126 22.57 -38.50 25.34
N PRO A 127 21.95 -39.42 26.09
CA PRO A 127 20.88 -39.06 27.02
C PRO A 127 21.38 -38.26 28.24
N ASN A 128 22.68 -38.26 28.56
CA ASN A 128 23.20 -37.63 29.78
C ASN A 128 23.68 -36.18 29.64
N LEU A 129 23.89 -35.66 28.42
CA LEU A 129 24.44 -34.31 28.25
C LEU A 129 23.36 -33.21 28.38
N GLU A 130 22.11 -33.54 28.03
CA GLU A 130 20.98 -32.62 28.15
C GLU A 130 20.54 -32.47 29.61
N GLU A 131 20.50 -33.56 30.39
CA GLU A 131 20.15 -33.51 31.82
C GLU A 131 21.13 -32.66 32.65
N GLU A 132 22.44 -32.77 32.40
CA GLU A 132 23.45 -31.99 33.12
C GLU A 132 23.41 -30.49 32.74
N TYR A 133 23.09 -30.16 31.49
CA TYR A 133 22.95 -28.78 31.03
C TYR A 133 21.67 -28.11 31.56
N LEU A 134 20.55 -28.82 31.54
CA LEU A 134 19.26 -28.30 31.99
C LEU A 134 19.23 -28.04 33.50
N SER A 135 19.86 -28.91 34.28
CA SER A 135 20.03 -28.70 35.72
C SER A 135 20.92 -27.49 36.02
N SER A 136 21.98 -27.25 35.23
CA SER A 136 22.84 -26.07 35.38
C SER A 136 22.14 -24.73 35.10
N ILE A 137 21.10 -24.73 34.26
CA ILE A 137 20.31 -23.54 33.91
C ILE A 137 19.20 -23.29 34.96
N GLY A 138 19.04 -24.19 35.94
CA GLY A 138 18.08 -24.03 37.04
C GLY A 138 16.62 -24.19 36.61
N LEU A 139 16.38 -24.84 35.47
CA LEU A 139 15.05 -25.08 34.93
C LEU A 139 14.22 -26.05 35.79
N ASP A 140 14.87 -26.87 36.63
CA ASP A 140 14.25 -27.74 37.64
C ASP A 140 13.40 -26.96 38.67
N SER A 141 13.60 -25.63 38.81
CA SER A 141 12.76 -24.77 39.66
C SER A 141 11.37 -24.47 39.07
N PHE A 142 11.16 -24.76 37.79
CA PHE A 142 9.88 -24.53 37.09
C PHE A 142 9.03 -25.79 36.93
N GLU A 143 9.51 -26.96 37.40
CA GLU A 143 8.66 -28.14 37.48
C GLU A 143 7.56 -27.95 38.51
N ASP A 144 6.43 -28.65 38.33
CA ASP A 144 5.27 -28.55 39.22
C ASP A 144 5.60 -28.93 40.68
N PHE A 145 6.67 -29.70 40.90
CA PHE A 145 7.14 -30.15 42.21
C PHE A 145 8.68 -30.13 42.33
N PRO A 146 9.30 -28.95 42.51
CA PRO A 146 10.75 -28.88 42.57
C PRO A 146 11.28 -29.55 43.85
N PRO A 147 12.51 -30.12 43.80
CA PRO A 147 13.13 -30.78 44.94
C PRO A 147 13.27 -29.85 46.15
N GLY A 148 12.77 -30.27 47.32
CA GLY A 148 12.78 -29.49 48.56
C GLY A 148 11.58 -28.55 48.75
N SER A 149 10.59 -28.57 47.86
CA SER A 149 9.37 -27.76 47.99
C SER A 149 8.33 -28.36 48.95
N LEU A 150 7.51 -27.49 49.56
CA LEU A 150 6.42 -27.93 50.46
C LEU A 150 5.41 -28.88 49.78
N PRO A 151 4.96 -28.63 48.53
CA PRO A 151 4.06 -29.56 47.84
C PRO A 151 4.70 -30.93 47.60
N GLN A 152 5.99 -31.01 47.29
CA GLN A 152 6.70 -32.28 47.11
C GLN A 152 6.79 -33.08 48.41
N ALA A 153 7.09 -32.42 49.53
CA ALA A 153 7.12 -33.05 50.85
C ALA A 153 5.74 -33.57 51.25
N TYR A 154 4.67 -32.80 50.99
CA TYR A 154 3.29 -33.23 51.21
C TYR A 154 2.95 -34.47 50.38
N PHE A 155 3.24 -34.45 49.07
CA PHE A 155 2.93 -35.57 48.16
C PHE A 155 3.68 -36.86 48.54
N SER A 156 4.92 -36.72 48.99
CA SER A 156 5.75 -37.84 49.45
C SER A 156 5.19 -38.48 50.73
N LEU A 157 4.69 -37.67 51.67
CA LEU A 157 4.03 -38.17 52.88
C LEU A 157 2.70 -38.88 52.57
N THR A 158 1.92 -38.38 51.61
CA THR A 158 0.64 -38.99 51.24
C THR A 158 0.81 -40.29 50.46
N ASN A 159 1.84 -40.41 49.61
CA ASN A 159 2.09 -41.62 48.83
C ASN A 159 2.78 -42.75 49.62
N GLN A 160 3.34 -42.47 50.81
CA GLN A 160 3.97 -43.50 51.65
C GLN A 160 2.99 -44.28 52.54
N THR A 161 1.69 -43.95 52.50
CA THR A 161 0.64 -44.57 53.32
C THR A 161 -0.39 -45.37 52.51
N GLY A 162 0.01 -45.87 51.34
CA GLY A 162 -0.75 -46.80 50.49
C GLY A 162 0.04 -48.07 50.18
#